data_AF-A0A8S9NYX5-F1
#
_entry.id   AF-A0A8S9NYX5-F1
#
_cell.length_a   1.000
_cell.length_b   1.000
_cell.length_c   1.000
_cell.angle_alpha   90.00
_cell.angle_beta   90.00
_cell.angle_gamma   90.00
#
_symmetry.space_group_name_H-M   'P 1'
#
loop_
_entity.id
_entity.type
_entity.pdbx_description
1 polymer ?
#
loop_
_entity_poly.entity_id
_entity_poly.type
_entity_poly.pdbx_seq_one_letter_code
_entity_poly.pdbx_strand_id
1 'polypeptide(L)' 'MAVEIKYCIRYAMQCTIHALWRERNKRKHGKPHTHVRVFKKIVEKSIRNKLSVNSKNGPKKLKGTLTFWFGSRE' A
#
# COMPACT_ATOMS: atom_id res chain seq x y z
N MET A 1 18.62 2.14 3.62
CA MET A 1 17.70 2.62 4.68
C MET A 1 16.91 3.88 4.33
N ALA A 2 17.46 5.10 4.36
CA ALA A 2 16.63 6.33 4.24
C ALA A 2 15.73 6.41 2.97
N VAL A 3 16.23 5.91 1.83
CA VAL A 3 15.48 5.86 0.57
C VAL A 3 14.30 4.89 0.62
N GLU A 4 14.45 3.75 1.30
CA GLU A 4 13.44 2.70 1.40
C GLU A 4 12.29 3.14 2.30
N ILE A 5 12.62 3.74 3.44
CA ILE A 5 11.64 4.31 4.39
C ILE A 5 10.82 5.40 3.69
N LYS A 6 11.50 6.37 3.07
CA LYS A 6 10.84 7.47 2.33
C LYS A 6 9.93 6.94 1.23
N TYR A 7 10.35 5.88 0.53
CA TYR A 7 9.52 5.26 -0.49
C TYR A 7 8.27 4.59 0.11
N CYS A 8 8.45 3.76 1.15
CA CYS A 8 7.35 3.04 1.81
C CYS A 8 6.29 4.00 2.35
N ILE A 9 6.69 5.09 3.03
CA ILE A 9 5.75 6.07 3.56
C ILE A 9 4.96 6.75 2.43
N ARG A 10 5.66 7.29 1.42
CA ARG A 10 5.00 7.98 0.30
C ARG A 10 4.05 7.06 -0.45
N TYR A 11 4.46 5.81 -0.68
CA TYR A 11 3.64 4.84 -1.37
C TYR A 11 2.44 4.39 -0.54
N ALA A 12 2.60 4.18 0.77
CA ALA A 12 1.50 3.86 1.66
C ALA A 12 0.44 4.97 1.71
N MET A 13 0.88 6.24 1.77
CA MET A 13 -0.03 7.39 1.69
C MET A 13 -0.76 7.42 0.35
N GLN A 14 -0.04 7.26 -0.77
CA GLN A 14 -0.65 7.20 -2.10
C GLN A 14 -1.68 6.08 -2.23
N CYS A 15 -1.36 4.87 -1.78
CA CYS A 15 -2.29 3.73 -1.78
C CYS A 15 -3.53 4.00 -0.94
N THR A 16 -3.37 4.62 0.22
CA THR A 16 -4.48 4.95 1.12
C THR A 16 -5.41 5.98 0.50
N ILE A 17 -4.85 7.07 -0.05
CA ILE A 17 -5.61 8.12 -0.74
C ILE A 17 -6.37 7.54 -1.94
N HIS A 18 -5.69 6.73 -2.75
CA HIS A 18 -6.32 6.10 -3.91
C HIS A 18 -7.45 5.13 -3.50
N ALA A 19 -7.25 4.33 -2.45
CA ALA A 19 -8.28 3.43 -1.94
C ALA A 19 -9.49 4.22 -1.40
N LEU A 20 -9.26 5.30 -0.66
CA LEU A 20 -10.33 6.19 -0.18
C LEU A 20 -11.10 6.81 -1.33
N TRP A 21 -10.39 7.32 -2.34
CA TRP A 21 -11.03 7.86 -3.54
C TRP A 21 -11.92 6.81 -4.23
N ARG A 22 -11.43 5.56 -4.40
CA ARG A 22 -12.22 4.47 -4.99
C ARG A 22 -13.45 4.11 -4.16
N GLU A 23 -13.33 4.06 -2.83
CA GLU A 23 -14.44 3.80 -1.93
C GLU A 23 -15.49 4.92 -2.02
N ARG A 24 -15.05 6.18 -2.04
CA ARG A 24 -15.93 7.35 -2.20
C ARG A 24 -16.65 7.32 -3.54
N ASN A 25 -15.95 6.94 -4.61
CA ASN A 25 -16.54 6.82 -5.94
C ASN A 25 -17.55 5.66 -6.00
N LYS A 26 -17.25 4.51 -5.39
CA LYS A 26 -18.21 3.40 -5.24
C LYS A 26 -19.52 3.88 -4.59
N ARG A 27 -19.42 4.60 -3.48
CA ARG A 27 -20.58 5.14 -2.75
C ARG A 27 -21.37 6.13 -3.60
N LYS A 28 -20.69 7.02 -4.34
CA LYS A 28 -21.34 7.94 -5.29
C LYS A 28 -22.18 7.21 -6.34
N HIS A 29 -21.75 6.02 -6.77
CA HIS A 29 -22.46 5.18 -7.73
C HIS A 29 -23.44 4.19 -7.08
N GLY A 30 -23.85 4.40 -5.82
CA GLY A 30 -24.84 3.57 -5.13
C GLY A 30 -24.36 2.16 -4.76
N LYS A 31 -23.06 1.87 -4.85
CA LYS A 31 -22.52 0.57 -4.42
C LYS A 31 -22.46 0.51 -2.89
N PRO A 32 -22.69 -0.68 -2.30
CA PRO A 32 -22.65 -0.86 -0.86
C PRO A 32 -21.28 -0.53 -0.28
N HIS A 33 -21.29 -0.07 0.97
CA HIS A 33 -20.08 0.28 1.73
C HIS A 33 -19.14 -0.92 1.85
N THR A 34 -17.85 -0.70 1.61
CA THR A 34 -16.86 -1.73 1.90
C THR A 34 -16.65 -1.81 3.41
N HIS A 35 -16.83 -2.98 4.01
CA HIS A 35 -16.55 -3.20 5.42
C HIS A 35 -15.10 -2.78 5.78
N VAL A 36 -14.90 -2.09 6.90
CA VAL A 36 -13.60 -1.48 7.28
C VAL A 36 -12.47 -2.52 7.28
N ARG A 37 -12.74 -3.73 7.78
CA ARG A 37 -11.75 -4.84 7.77
C ARG A 37 -11.30 -5.23 6.36
N VAL A 38 -12.22 -5.22 5.40
CA VAL A 38 -11.94 -5.52 3.99
C VAL A 38 -11.17 -4.37 3.37
N PHE A 39 -11.57 -3.12 3.64
CA PHE A 39 -10.88 -1.93 3.17
C PHE A 39 -9.41 -1.91 3.63
N LYS A 40 -9.16 -2.13 4.93
CA LYS A 40 -7.80 -2.23 5.50
C LYS A 40 -6.99 -3.32 4.80
N LYS A 41 -7.59 -4.50 4.58
CA LYS A 41 -6.94 -5.62 3.87
C LYS A 41 -6.58 -5.27 2.43
N ILE A 42 -7.43 -4.52 1.72
CA ILE A 42 -7.16 -4.07 0.35
C ILE A 42 -5.94 -3.15 0.34
N VAL A 43 -5.90 -2.14 1.21
CA VAL A 43 -4.76 -1.20 1.29
C VAL A 43 -3.46 -1.92 1.62
N GLU A 44 -3.46 -2.73 2.67
CA GLU A 44 -2.27 -3.51 3.08
C GLU A 44 -1.79 -4.47 1.99
N LYS A 45 -2.72 -5.13 1.27
CA LYS A 45 -2.37 -6.02 0.16
C LYS A 45 -1.80 -5.24 -1.03
N SER A 46 -2.37 -4.08 -1.37
CA SER A 46 -1.84 -3.22 -2.44
C SER A 46 -0.42 -2.76 -2.15
N ILE A 47 -0.13 -2.35 -0.91
CA ILE A 47 1.22 -1.95 -0.49
C ILE A 47 2.18 -3.14 -0.63
N ARG A 48 1.88 -4.27 0.01
CA ARG A 48 2.76 -5.46 -0.03
C ARG A 48 3.00 -5.98 -1.44
N ASN A 49 1.98 -6.00 -2.29
CA ASN A 49 2.12 -6.43 -3.68
C ASN A 49 3.13 -5.55 -4.43
N LYS A 50 3.07 -4.22 -4.27
CA LYS A 50 4.04 -3.33 -4.90
C LYS A 50 5.44 -3.51 -4.34
N LEU A 51 5.57 -3.61 -3.02
CA LEU A 51 6.87 -3.82 -2.38
C LEU A 51 7.49 -5.18 -2.79
N SER A 52 6.67 -6.21 -2.98
CA SER A 52 7.12 -7.50 -3.52
C SER A 52 7.64 -7.37 -4.95
N VAL A 53 6.97 -6.61 -5.81
CA VAL A 53 7.47 -6.33 -7.17
C VAL A 53 8.79 -5.56 -7.11
N ASN A 54 8.90 -4.56 -6.24
CA ASN A 54 10.12 -3.78 -6.08
C ASN A 54 11.29 -4.65 -5.56
N SER A 55 11.02 -5.61 -4.68
CA SER A 55 12.03 -6.51 -4.13
C SER A 55 12.57 -7.49 -5.19
N LYS A 56 11.69 -8.06 -6.02
CA LYS A 56 12.07 -9.04 -7.05
C LYS A 56 12.64 -8.38 -8.31
N ASN A 57 11.93 -7.40 -8.85
CA ASN A 57 12.15 -6.85 -10.19
C ASN A 57 12.42 -5.33 -10.19
N GLY A 58 12.50 -4.70 -9.01
CA GLY A 58 12.69 -3.26 -8.89
C GLY A 58 14.16 -2.81 -8.92
N PRO A 59 14.39 -1.49 -8.89
CA PRO A 59 15.71 -0.90 -8.75
C PRO A 59 16.45 -1.43 -7.51
N LYS A 60 17.78 -1.62 -7.60
CA LYS A 60 18.61 -2.12 -6.48
C LYS A 60 18.32 -1.37 -5.16
N LYS A 61 18.12 -0.05 -5.23
CA LYS A 61 17.82 0.82 -4.08
C LYS A 61 16.47 0.58 -3.37
N LEU A 62 15.56 -0.20 -3.97
CA LEU A 62 14.25 -0.51 -3.40
C LEU A 62 14.13 -1.98 -2.96
N LYS A 63 15.19 -2.79 -3.11
CA LYS A 63 15.11 -4.23 -2.83
C LYS A 63 14.76 -4.56 -1.38
N GLY A 64 15.24 -3.76 -0.42
CA GLY A 64 14.97 -3.94 1.01
C GLY A 64 13.68 -3.29 1.51
N THR A 65 12.90 -2.64 0.63
CA THR A 65 11.62 -2.00 1.05
C THR A 65 10.62 -2.99 1.64
N LEU A 66 10.56 -4.23 1.13
CA LEU A 66 9.67 -5.26 1.64
C LEU A 66 10.10 -5.75 3.04
N THR A 67 11.39 -6.00 3.24
CA THR A 67 11.96 -6.39 4.53
C THR A 67 11.73 -5.30 5.58
N PHE A 68 11.99 -4.04 5.22
CA PHE A 68 11.69 -2.89 6.08
C PHE A 68 10.20 -2.84 6.46
N TRP A 69 9.30 -3.04 5.48
CA TRP A 69 7.87 -3.02 5.75
C TRP A 69 7.46 -4.06 6.78
N PHE A 70 7.98 -5.29 6.69
CA PHE A 70 7.70 -6.33 7.67
C PHE A 70 8.25 -5.98 9.06
N GLY A 71 9.52 -5.54 9.16
CA GLY A 71 10.11 -5.15 10.44
C GLY A 71 9.45 -3.94 11.12
N SER A 72 8.70 -3.11 10.39
CA SER A 72 7.94 -1.99 10.97
C SER A 72 6.55 -2.35 11.52
N ARG A 73 6.17 -3.63 11.42
CA ARG A 73 4.86 -4.16 11.86
C ARG A 73 4.96 -5.17 13.00
N GLU A 74 6.18 -5.51 13.41
CA GLU A 74 6.50 -6.10 14.72
C GLU A 74 6.39 -5.02 15.81
#